data_AF-A0A151RIT5-F1
#
_entry.id   AF-A0A151RIT5-F1
#
_cell.length_a   1.000
_cell.length_b   1.000
_cell.length_c   1.000
_cell.angle_alpha   90.00
_cell.angle_beta   90.00
_cell.angle_gamma   90.00
#
_symmetry.space_group_name_H-M   'P 1'
#
loop_
_entity.id
_entity.type
_entity.pdbx_description
1 polymer ?
#
loop_
_entity_poly.entity_id
_entity_poly.type
_entity_poly.pdbx_seq_one_letter_code
_entity_poly.pdbx_strand_id
1 'polypeptide(L)'
;MYAQTCTRLDISFAVGMFGRYQSNSGLDHWKATKKVLRYLQGAKNHILTYRRSYHLKVIRYTDSNFSSCMDTRKSTFGYMYLLVGGMIS
;
A
#
# COMPACT_ATOMS: atom_id res chain seq x y z
N MET A 1 10.02 -3.87 -0.54
CA MET A 1 9.66 -2.43 -0.69
C MET A 1 9.00 -2.10 -2.03
N TYR A 2 9.33 -2.71 -3.17
CA TYR A 2 8.78 -2.30 -4.48
C TYR A 2 7.24 -2.38 -4.58
N ALA A 3 6.63 -3.45 -4.06
CA ALA A 3 5.18 -3.62 -4.12
C ALA A 3 4.42 -2.49 -3.39
N GLN A 4 4.88 -2.09 -2.19
CA GLN A 4 4.23 -1.03 -1.41
C GLN A 4 4.38 0.37 -2.03
N THR A 5 5.47 0.63 -2.77
CA THR A 5 5.77 1.97 -3.29
C THR A 5 5.32 2.17 -4.72
N CYS A 6 5.13 1.11 -5.51
CA CYS A 6 4.93 1.25 -6.95
C CYS A 6 3.64 0.64 -7.45
N THR A 7 3.12 -0.42 -6.82
CA THR A 7 1.99 -1.20 -7.39
C THR A 7 0.82 -1.40 -6.43
N ARG A 8 1.06 -1.32 -5.11
CA ARG A 8 0.10 -1.63 -4.05
C ARG A 8 0.32 -0.75 -2.82
N LEU A 9 -0.08 0.52 -2.89
CA LEU A 9 0.00 1.43 -1.74
C LEU A 9 -0.89 0.98 -0.57
N ASP A 10 -1.92 0.17 -0.82
CA ASP A 10 -2.83 -0.40 0.18
C ASP A 10 -2.12 -1.32 1.19
N ILE A 11 -0.98 -1.92 0.83
CA ILE A 11 -0.17 -2.71 1.76
C ILE A 11 0.91 -1.89 2.48
N SER A 12 1.15 -0.62 2.11
CA SER A 12 2.29 0.15 2.62
C SER A 12 2.20 0.38 4.13
N PHE A 13 1.00 0.66 4.64
CA PHE A 13 0.76 0.81 6.07
C PHE A 13 1.03 -0.50 6.84
N ALA A 14 0.52 -1.63 6.34
CA ALA A 14 0.71 -2.92 6.99
C ALA A 14 2.18 -3.34 7.02
N VAL A 15 2.90 -3.15 5.92
CA VAL A 15 4.36 -3.42 5.83
C VAL A 15 5.13 -2.49 6.76
N GLY A 16 4.78 -1.21 6.82
CA GLY A 16 5.39 -0.24 7.75
C GLY A 16 5.19 -0.61 9.22
N MET A 17 4.01 -1.14 9.57
CA MET A 17 3.72 -1.63 10.92
C MET A 17 4.50 -2.92 11.23
N PHE A 18 4.61 -3.87 10.30
CA PHE A 18 5.39 -5.08 10.53
C PHE A 18 6.87 -4.80 10.78
N GLY A 19 7.44 -3.78 10.12
CA GLY A 19 8.83 -3.37 10.38
C GLY A 19 9.10 -2.94 11.82
N ARG A 20 8.09 -2.37 12.52
CA ARG A 20 8.22 -1.95 13.93
C ARG A 20 8.23 -3.12 14.90
N TYR A 21 7.54 -4.20 14.55
CA TYR A 21 7.40 -5.40 15.38
C TYR A 21 8.23 -6.58 14.88
N GLN A 22 9.20 -6.33 13.98
CA GLN A 22 10.07 -7.37 13.42
C GLN A 22 10.91 -8.07 14.50
N SER A 23 11.38 -7.32 15.50
CA SER A 23 12.24 -7.82 16.58
C SER A 23 11.48 -8.64 17.63
N ASN A 24 10.17 -8.43 17.78
CA ASN A 24 9.31 -9.14 18.74
C ASN A 24 7.88 -9.23 18.21
N SER A 25 7.66 -10.11 17.23
CA SER A 25 6.35 -10.30 16.64
C SER A 25 5.51 -11.26 17.51
N GLY A 26 4.52 -10.72 18.22
CA GLY A 26 3.51 -11.54 18.90
C GLY A 26 2.64 -12.34 17.93
N LEU A 27 1.85 -13.29 18.44
CA LEU A 27 0.96 -14.16 17.64
C LEU A 27 -0.01 -13.37 16.75
N ASP A 28 -0.52 -12.24 17.22
CA ASP A 28 -1.46 -11.43 16.44
C ASP A 28 -0.79 -10.70 15.27
N HIS A 29 0.46 -10.25 15.46
CA HIS A 29 1.28 -9.70 14.37
C HIS A 29 1.58 -10.76 13.30
N TRP A 30 1.83 -11.99 13.72
CA TRP A 30 2.04 -13.12 12.81
C TRP A 30 0.79 -13.47 11.99
N LYS A 31 -0.39 -13.47 12.63
CA LYS A 31 -1.68 -13.65 11.92
C LYS A 31 -1.92 -12.54 10.89
N ALA A 32 -1.66 -11.28 11.26
CA ALA A 32 -1.77 -10.15 10.33
C ALA A 32 -0.81 -10.28 9.15
N THR A 33 0.44 -10.70 9.40
CA THR A 33 1.44 -10.94 8.34
C THR A 33 0.97 -12.00 7.36
N LYS A 34 0.45 -13.13 7.86
CA LYS A 34 -0.13 -14.19 7.01
C LYS A 34 -1.29 -13.70 6.15
N LYS A 35 -2.14 -12.80 6.69
CA LYS A 35 -3.26 -12.22 5.94
C LYS A 35 -2.76 -11.39 4.74
N VAL A 36 -1.73 -10.58 4.95
CA VAL A 36 -1.11 -9.76 3.87
C VAL A 36 -0.45 -10.65 2.83
N LEU A 37 0.28 -11.70 3.23
CA LEU A 37 0.88 -12.65 2.30
C LEU A 37 -0.17 -13.38 1.46
N ARG A 38 -1.30 -13.79 2.07
CA ARG A 38 -2.41 -14.43 1.35
C ARG A 38 -3.08 -13.50 0.36
N TYR A 39 -3.24 -12.22 0.71
CA TYR A 39 -3.72 -11.18 -0.19
C TYR A 39 -2.79 -11.01 -1.41
N LEU A 40 -1.47 -10.92 -1.17
CA LEU A 40 -0.48 -10.84 -2.24
C LEU A 40 -0.50 -12.08 -3.14
N GLN A 41 -0.67 -13.27 -2.56
CA GLN A 41 -0.70 -14.52 -3.30
C GLN A 41 -1.96 -14.65 -4.17
N GLY A 42 -3.13 -14.32 -3.62
CA GLY A 42 -4.39 -14.32 -4.39
C GLY A 42 -4.38 -13.28 -5.51
N ALA A 43 -3.62 -12.21 -5.33
CA ALA A 43 -3.60 -11.11 -6.28
C ALA A 43 -2.40 -11.11 -7.23
N LYS A 44 -1.59 -12.19 -7.22
CA LYS A 44 -0.45 -12.43 -8.12
C LYS A 44 -0.86 -12.44 -9.61
N ASN A 45 -2.09 -12.83 -9.90
CA ASN A 45 -2.62 -12.90 -11.27
C ASN A 45 -3.18 -11.56 -11.77
N HIS A 46 -3.27 -10.54 -10.91
CA HIS A 46 -3.71 -9.22 -11.31
C HIS A 46 -2.49 -8.39 -11.74
N ILE A 47 -2.43 -8.07 -13.02
CA ILE A 47 -1.38 -7.22 -13.61
C ILE A 47 -2.02 -5.90 -14.01
N LEU A 48 -1.33 -4.79 -13.74
CA LEU A 48 -1.73 -3.48 -14.18
C LEU A 48 -1.30 -3.29 -15.64
N THR A 49 -2.25 -3.20 -16.57
CA THR A 49 -1.97 -2.98 -17.99
C THR A 49 -2.25 -1.53 -18.37
N TYR A 50 -1.21 -0.80 -18.76
CA TYR A 50 -1.36 0.53 -19.36
C TYR A 50 -1.59 0.36 -20.87
N ARG A 51 -2.75 0.80 -21.36
CA ARG A 51 -2.94 0.99 -22.80
C ARG A 51 -2.31 2.30 -23.24
N ARG A 52 -1.67 2.32 -24.40
CA ARG A 52 -1.15 3.56 -25.00
C ARG A 52 -2.33 4.50 -25.29
N SER A 53 -2.35 5.65 -24.64
CA SER A 53 -3.34 6.71 -24.88
C SER A 53 -2.62 8.01 -25.15
N TYR A 54 -3.12 8.77 -26.14
CA TYR A 54 -2.58 10.09 -26.50
C TYR A 54 -3.02 11.18 -25.51
N HIS A 55 -4.03 10.92 -24.68
CA HIS A 55 -4.49 11.82 -23.63
C HIS A 55 -3.88 11.42 -22.27
N LEU A 56 -2.64 11.87 -22.03
CA LEU A 56 -1.93 11.69 -20.77
C LEU A 56 -2.48 12.65 -19.70
N LYS A 57 -3.65 12.33 -19.15
CA LYS A 57 -4.20 13.05 -17.99
C LYS A 57 -3.69 12.39 -16.71
N VAL A 58 -2.88 13.14 -15.95
CA VAL A 58 -2.47 12.74 -14.59
C VAL A 58 -3.52 13.22 -13.60
N ILE A 59 -4.11 12.29 -12.85
CA ILE A 59 -5.02 12.61 -11.74
C ILE A 59 -4.26 12.34 -10.45
N ARG A 60 -4.25 13.28 -9.51
CA ARG A 60 -3.62 13.11 -8.19
C ARG A 60 -4.71 13.00 -7.13
N TYR A 61 -4.59 11.99 -6.29
CA TYR A 61 -5.33 11.82 -5.05
C TYR A 61 -4.36 11.98 -3.89
N THR A 62 -4.79 12.68 -2.85
CA THR A 62 -4.03 12.85 -1.61
C THR A 62 -4.96 12.50 -0.47
N ASP A 63 -4.51 11.61 0.41
CA ASP A 63 -5.23 11.21 1.60
C ASP A 63 -4.36 11.50 2.83
N SER A 64 -5.00 12.00 3.88
CA SER A 64 -4.33 12.29 5.14
C SER A 64 -5.17 11.73 6.27
N ASN A 65 -4.65 10.69 6.93
CA ASN A 65 -5.29 10.11 8.09
C ASN A 65 -4.57 10.58 9.36
N PHE A 66 -5.29 11.37 10.16
CA PHE A 66 -4.85 11.78 11.49
C PHE A 66 -5.35 10.77 12.53
N SER A 67 -4.47 10.37 13.47
CA SER A 67 -4.82 9.48 14.59
C SER A 67 -5.16 8.01 14.27
N SER A 68 -4.84 7.49 13.07
CA SER A 68 -5.03 6.07 12.73
C SER A 68 -4.04 5.12 13.45
N CYS A 69 -2.92 5.67 13.95
CA CYS A 69 -1.94 4.91 14.73
C CYS A 69 -2.16 5.20 16.22
N MET A 70 -2.85 4.31 16.93
CA MET A 70 -3.14 4.48 18.37
C MET A 70 -1.88 4.63 19.23
N ASP A 71 -0.78 3.98 18.83
CA ASP A 71 0.49 3.99 19.58
C ASP A 71 1.25 5.32 19.50
N THR A 72 1.18 6.03 18.36
CA THR A 72 2.02 7.22 18.12
C THR A 72 1.24 8.48 17.79
N ARG A 73 -0.08 8.38 17.52
CA ARG A 73 -0.95 9.47 17.04
C ARG A 73 -0.40 10.28 15.86
N LYS A 74 0.61 9.76 15.16
CA LYS A 74 1.24 10.42 14.03
C LYS A 74 0.31 10.40 12.83
N SER A 75 0.25 11.54 12.14
CA SER A 75 -0.49 11.68 10.88
C SER A 75 0.19 10.83 9.81
N THR A 76 -0.60 10.04 9.08
CA THR A 76 -0.12 9.28 7.92
C THR A 76 -0.62 10.01 6.67
N PHE A 77 0.29 10.42 5.80
CA PHE A 77 -0.04 11.06 4.53
C PHE A 77 0.25 10.08 3.39
N GLY A 78 -0.70 9.92 2.47
CA GLY A 78 -0.58 9.11 1.28
C GLY A 78 -0.91 9.95 0.05
N TYR A 79 -0.20 9.71 -1.05
CA TYR A 79 -0.52 10.29 -2.35
C TYR A 79 -0.56 9.17 -3.38
N MET A 80 -1.47 9.30 -4.35
CA MET A 80 -1.67 8.35 -5.43
C MET A 80 -1.85 9.12 -6.72
N TYR A 81 -1.12 8.72 -7.75
CA TYR A 81 -1.28 9.24 -9.09
C TYR A 81 -2.03 8.22 -9.95
N LEU A 82 -2.88 8.70 -10.85
CA LEU A 82 -3.53 7.89 -11.86
C LEU A 82 -3.06 8.40 -13.23
N LEU A 83 -2.43 7.53 -14.00
CA LEU A 83 -1.97 7.79 -15.35
C LEU A 83 -2.62 6.77 -16.29
N VAL A 84 -3.42 7.24 -17.24
CA VAL A 84 -4.07 6.39 -18.26
C VAL A 84 -4.84 5.21 -17.63
N GLY A 85 -5.59 5.49 -16.57
CA GLY A 85 -6.38 4.49 -15.83
C GLY A 85 -5.58 3.55 -14.94
N GLY A 86 -4.25 3.61 -14.98
CA GLY A 86 -3.37 2.86 -14.09
C GLY A 86 -2.85 3.71 -12.93
N MET A 87 -2.81 3.13 -11.74
CA MET A 87 -2.23 3.73 -10.54
C MET A 87 -0.70 3.77 -10.63
N ILE A 88 -0.11 4.93 -10.40
CA ILE A 88 1.32 5.18 -10.24
C ILE A 88 1.54 5.88 -8.89
N SER A 89 2.68 5.65 -8.25
CA SER A 89 3.02 6.18 -6.93
C SER A 89 4.43 6.74 -6.95
#